data_AF-B0TZL9-F1
#
_entry.id   AF-B0TZL9-F1
#
_cell.length_a   1.000
_cell.length_b   1.000
_cell.length_c   1.000
_cell.angle_alpha   90.00
_cell.angle_beta   90.00
_cell.angle_gamma   90.00
#
_symmetry.space_group_name_H-M   'P 1'
#
loop_
_entity.id
_entity.type
_entity.pdbx_description
1 polymer ?
#
loop_
_entity_poly.entity_id
_entity_poly.type
_entity_poly.pdbx_seq_one_letter_code
_entity_poly.pdbx_strand_id
1 'polypeptide(L)'
;MRIRKAQDTVAELFKDITHPRLASFIALTEEIGELANEIMQKEIYEETQNNDKIKLELTDVLVSLLELANLYNVDLEIEFDKKIKNLEPRVKQWSNAKDLLQSKRTKLD
;
A
#
# COMPACT_ATOMS: atom_id res chain seq x y z
N MET A 1 7.66 12.63 8.56
CA MET A 1 7.86 11.92 7.28
C MET A 1 7.34 12.81 6.15
N ARG A 2 7.06 12.31 4.94
CA ARG A 2 6.39 13.11 3.88
C ARG A 2 4.99 12.56 3.55
N ILE A 3 4.41 11.72 4.41
CA ILE A 3 3.08 11.12 4.19
C ILE A 3 2.03 12.21 4.26
N ARG A 4 2.13 13.10 5.27
CA ARG A 4 1.20 14.22 5.39
C ARG A 4 1.18 15.10 4.14
N LYS A 5 2.37 15.42 3.63
CA LYS A 5 2.50 16.20 2.40
C LYS A 5 1.85 15.49 1.20
N ALA A 6 1.97 14.17 1.09
CA ALA A 6 1.31 13.41 0.04
C ALA A 6 -0.22 13.43 0.20
N GLN A 7 -0.74 13.30 1.43
CA GLN A 7 -2.17 13.45 1.71
C GLN A 7 -2.69 14.84 1.29
N ASP A 8 -1.97 15.90 1.64
CA ASP A 8 -2.37 17.26 1.29
C ASP A 8 -2.36 17.48 -0.25
N THR A 9 -1.38 16.92 -0.97
CA THR A 9 -1.35 16.95 -2.44
C THR A 9 -2.58 16.26 -3.04
N VAL A 10 -2.94 15.07 -2.53
CA VAL A 10 -4.13 14.33 -3.00
C VAL A 10 -5.40 15.11 -2.66
N ALA A 11 -5.53 15.63 -1.44
CA ALA A 11 -6.67 16.44 -1.03
C ALA A 11 -6.88 17.66 -1.94
N GLU A 12 -5.80 18.38 -2.28
CA GLU A 12 -5.87 19.54 -3.18
C GLU A 12 -6.27 19.14 -4.60
N LEU A 13 -5.76 18.02 -5.11
CA LEU A 13 -6.11 17.53 -6.46
C LEU A 13 -7.60 17.18 -6.59
N PHE A 14 -8.18 16.57 -5.55
CA PHE A 14 -9.57 16.11 -5.55
C PHE A 14 -10.56 17.09 -4.89
N LYS A 15 -10.14 18.29 -4.47
CA LYS A 15 -10.94 19.20 -3.64
C LYS A 15 -12.34 19.53 -4.20
N ASP A 16 -12.46 19.59 -5.52
CA ASP A 16 -13.71 19.94 -6.22
C ASP A 16 -14.46 18.71 -6.77
N ILE A 17 -13.87 17.52 -6.64
CA ILE A 17 -14.38 16.26 -7.23
C ILE A 17 -14.31 15.07 -6.26
N THR A 18 -14.29 15.33 -4.96
CA THR A 18 -14.15 14.27 -3.94
C THR A 18 -15.20 13.17 -4.12
N HIS A 19 -14.75 11.92 -4.16
CA HIS A 19 -15.65 10.78 -4.30
C HIS A 19 -16.48 10.56 -3.01
N PRO A 20 -17.70 9.99 -3.11
CA PRO A 20 -18.39 9.44 -1.95
C PRO A 20 -17.51 8.40 -1.23
N ARG A 21 -17.54 8.39 0.10
CA ARG A 21 -16.70 7.48 0.92
C ARG A 21 -16.74 6.01 0.50
N LEU A 22 -17.93 5.50 0.17
CA LEU A 22 -18.08 4.13 -0.29
C LEU A 22 -17.45 3.92 -1.68
N ALA A 23 -17.59 4.89 -2.58
CA ALA A 23 -16.99 4.83 -3.92
C ALA A 23 -15.46 4.87 -3.83
N SER A 24 -14.87 5.73 -2.98
CA SER A 24 -13.43 5.77 -2.75
C SER A 24 -12.89 4.46 -2.17
N PHE A 25 -13.65 3.81 -1.27
CA PHE A 25 -13.28 2.47 -0.80
C PHE A 25 -13.35 1.41 -1.91
N ILE A 26 -14.37 1.48 -2.78
CA ILE A 26 -14.49 0.57 -3.94
C ILE A 26 -13.30 0.78 -4.89
N ALA A 27 -12.94 2.03 -5.19
CA ALA A 27 -11.77 2.34 -6.01
C ALA A 27 -10.49 1.75 -5.41
N LEU A 28 -10.26 1.92 -4.10
CA LEU A 28 -9.13 1.26 -3.42
C LEU A 28 -9.13 -0.27 -3.62
N THR A 29 -10.29 -0.92 -3.57
CA THR A 29 -10.35 -2.38 -3.79
C THR A 29 -10.10 -2.78 -5.25
N GLU A 30 -10.45 -1.91 -6.20
CA GLU A 30 -10.17 -2.09 -7.63
C GLU A 30 -8.65 -2.04 -7.88
N GLU A 31 -7.96 -0.99 -7.38
CA GLU A 31 -6.50 -0.87 -7.50
C GLU A 31 -5.74 -2.04 -6.86
N ILE A 32 -6.26 -2.58 -5.75
CA ILE A 32 -5.69 -3.79 -5.12
C ILE A 32 -5.84 -5.00 -6.05
N GLY A 33 -6.96 -5.10 -6.78
CA GLY A 33 -7.19 -6.14 -7.77
C GLY A 33 -6.26 -6.03 -8.98
N GLU A 34 -6.03 -4.82 -9.48
CA GLU A 34 -5.10 -4.55 -10.58
C GLU A 34 -3.66 -4.89 -10.17
N LEU A 35 -3.23 -4.45 -8.98
CA LEU A 35 -1.93 -4.82 -8.42
C LEU A 35 -1.78 -6.35 -8.29
N ALA A 36 -2.81 -7.04 -7.81
CA ALA A 36 -2.78 -8.50 -7.71
C ALA A 36 -2.64 -9.17 -9.07
N ASN A 37 -3.34 -8.65 -10.10
CA ASN A 37 -3.20 -9.15 -11.46
C ASN A 37 -1.77 -8.97 -11.97
N GLU A 38 -1.17 -7.78 -11.81
CA GLU A 38 0.17 -7.52 -12.33
C GLU A 38 1.26 -8.34 -11.61
N ILE A 39 1.11 -8.60 -10.32
CA ILE A 39 1.98 -9.54 -9.59
C ILE A 39 1.80 -10.96 -10.13
N MET A 40 0.56 -11.41 -10.38
CA MET A 40 0.30 -12.73 -10.96
C MET A 40 0.89 -12.86 -12.38
N GLN A 41 0.77 -11.84 -13.22
CA GLN A 41 1.37 -11.83 -14.56
C GLN A 41 2.88 -12.00 -14.51
N LYS A 42 3.54 -11.39 -13.51
CA LYS A 42 4.98 -11.52 -13.30
C LYS A 42 5.38 -12.87 -12.69
N GLU A 43 4.81 -13.24 -11.55
CA GLU A 43 5.31 -14.34 -10.71
C GLU A 43 4.73 -15.70 -11.09
N ILE A 44 3.56 -15.75 -11.74
CA ILE A 44 2.89 -17.02 -12.11
C ILE A 44 3.00 -17.27 -13.61
N TYR A 45 2.68 -16.27 -14.42
CA TYR A 45 2.65 -16.42 -15.88
C TYR A 45 3.98 -16.04 -16.56
N GLU A 46 4.91 -15.43 -15.82
CA GLU A 46 6.23 -15.02 -16.30
C GLU A 46 6.20 -14.16 -17.59
N GLU A 47 5.09 -13.43 -17.82
CA GLU A 47 4.89 -12.63 -19.05
C GLU A 47 5.82 -11.43 -19.13
N THR A 48 6.32 -10.97 -17.98
CA THR A 48 7.30 -9.89 -17.87
C THR A 48 8.25 -10.13 -16.71
N GLN A 49 9.48 -9.63 -16.83
CA GLN A 49 10.46 -9.61 -15.76
C GLN A 49 10.64 -8.22 -15.13
N ASN A 50 10.11 -7.17 -15.78
CA ASN A 50 10.15 -5.81 -15.22
C ASN A 50 9.04 -5.59 -14.20
N ASN A 51 9.21 -4.57 -13.36
CA ASN A 51 8.24 -4.19 -12.33
C ASN A 51 7.47 -2.93 -12.71
N ASP A 52 7.44 -2.53 -13.99
CA ASP A 52 6.95 -1.21 -14.36
C ASP A 52 5.45 -1.07 -14.13
N LYS A 53 4.66 -2.09 -14.49
CA LYS A 53 3.23 -2.12 -14.18
C LYS A 53 2.96 -2.24 -12.68
N ILE A 54 3.68 -3.12 -11.98
CA ILE A 54 3.59 -3.23 -10.51
C ILE A 54 3.86 -1.87 -9.81
N LYS A 55 4.79 -1.06 -10.31
CA LYS A 55 5.04 0.30 -9.77
C LYS A 55 3.85 1.22 -9.96
N LEU A 56 3.17 1.16 -11.10
CA LEU A 56 1.98 1.95 -11.38
C LEU A 56 0.87 1.55 -10.41
N GLU A 57 0.51 0.27 -10.36
CA GLU A 57 -0.58 -0.21 -9.51
C GLU A 57 -0.30 0.01 -8.00
N LEU A 58 0.96 -0.13 -7.56
CA LEU A 58 1.34 0.24 -6.17
C LEU A 58 1.11 1.72 -5.88
N THR A 59 1.32 2.58 -6.87
CA THR A 59 1.12 4.02 -6.75
C THR A 59 -0.36 4.35 -6.73
N ASP A 60 -1.18 3.68 -7.55
CA ASP A 60 -2.62 3.88 -7.60
C ASP A 60 -3.30 3.41 -6.30
N VAL A 61 -2.88 2.25 -5.76
CA VAL A 61 -3.26 1.80 -4.40
C VAL A 61 -2.90 2.86 -3.35
N LEU A 62 -1.70 3.45 -3.43
CA LEU A 62 -1.29 4.49 -2.50
C LEU A 62 -2.19 5.73 -2.61
N VAL A 63 -2.44 6.23 -3.81
CA VAL A 63 -3.29 7.41 -4.04
C VAL A 63 -4.70 7.19 -3.50
N SER A 64 -5.31 6.05 -3.83
CA SER A 64 -6.65 5.67 -3.34
C SER A 64 -6.70 5.55 -1.82
N LEU A 65 -5.65 5.02 -1.18
CA LEU A 65 -5.56 4.99 0.28
C LEU A 65 -5.45 6.39 0.90
N LEU A 66 -4.67 7.29 0.29
CA LEU A 66 -4.52 8.67 0.78
C LEU A 66 -5.84 9.45 0.64
N GLU A 67 -6.55 9.30 -0.47
CA GLU A 67 -7.88 9.89 -0.66
C GLU A 67 -8.85 9.39 0.42
N LEU A 68 -8.91 8.07 0.63
CA LEU A 68 -9.76 7.47 1.65
C LEU A 68 -9.44 8.02 3.05
N ALA A 69 -8.16 8.12 3.41
CA ALA A 69 -7.75 8.71 4.68
C ALA A 69 -8.22 10.16 4.84
N ASN A 70 -8.10 10.97 3.77
CA ASN A 70 -8.58 12.35 3.77
C ASN A 70 -10.10 12.43 3.98
N LEU A 71 -10.89 11.57 3.32
CA LEU A 71 -12.35 11.51 3.44
C LEU A 71 -12.86 11.16 4.86
N TYR A 72 -12.02 10.49 5.65
CA TYR A 72 -12.28 10.16 7.05
C TYR A 72 -11.53 11.06 8.04
N ASN A 73 -10.83 12.10 7.57
CA ASN A 73 -10.02 13.01 8.38
C ASN A 73 -8.96 12.28 9.22
N VAL A 74 -8.33 11.24 8.65
CA VAL A 74 -7.26 10.48 9.30
C VAL A 74 -5.91 11.04 8.87
N ASP A 75 -5.08 11.39 9.85
CA ASP A 75 -3.68 11.75 9.61
C ASP A 75 -2.82 10.48 9.61
N LEU A 76 -2.48 10.00 8.41
CA LEU A 76 -1.72 8.76 8.27
C LEU A 76 -0.29 8.87 8.77
N GLU A 77 0.30 10.07 8.79
CA GLU A 77 1.67 10.23 9.31
C GLU A 77 1.69 9.99 10.83
N ILE A 78 0.73 10.59 11.55
CA ILE A 78 0.57 10.38 12.99
C ILE A 78 0.25 8.91 13.30
N GLU A 79 -0.68 8.30 12.57
CA GLU A 79 -1.07 6.90 12.82
C GLU A 79 0.03 5.91 12.44
N PHE A 80 0.80 6.20 11.38
CA PHE A 80 1.97 5.42 11.01
C PHE A 80 3.04 5.46 12.12
N ASP A 81 3.36 6.65 12.64
CA ASP A 81 4.35 6.81 13.71
C ASP A 81 3.94 6.03 14.97
N LYS A 82 2.66 6.08 15.35
CA LYS A 82 2.12 5.27 16.46
C LYS A 82 2.27 3.78 16.18
N LYS A 83 1.95 3.34 14.96
CA LYS A 83 2.02 1.94 14.56
C LYS A 83 3.46 1.41 14.58
N ILE A 84 4.43 2.17 14.07
CA ILE A 84 5.85 1.80 14.07
C ILE A 84 6.39 1.66 15.48
N LYS A 85 6.14 2.63 16.39
CA LYS A 85 6.55 2.55 17.80
C LYS A 85 6.06 1.27 18.48
N ASN A 86 4.84 0.82 18.15
CA ASN A 86 4.26 -0.41 18.68
C ASN A 86 4.79 -1.69 18.00
N LEU A 87 5.23 -1.59 16.74
CA LEU A 87 5.76 -2.71 15.96
C LEU A 87 7.22 -3.03 16.32
N GLU A 88 8.05 -2.03 16.58
CA GLU A 88 9.48 -2.21 16.89
C GLU A 88 9.79 -3.33 17.90
N PRO A 89 9.16 -3.38 19.10
CA PRO A 89 9.45 -4.46 20.04
C PRO A 89 8.97 -5.83 19.55
N ARG A 90 7.89 -5.89 18.75
CA ARG A 90 7.37 -7.15 18.19
C ARG A 90 8.28 -7.70 17.10
N VAL A 91 8.80 -6.82 16.24
CA VAL A 91 9.78 -7.20 15.20
C VAL A 91 11.04 -7.79 15.83
N LYS A 92 11.50 -7.24 16.96
CA LYS A 92 12.63 -7.82 17.73
C LYS A 92 12.32 -9.21 18.28
N GLN A 93 11.07 -9.51 18.61
CA GLN A 93 10.67 -10.87 19.03
C GLN A 93 10.59 -11.83 17.83
N TRP A 94 10.16 -11.33 16.68
CA TRP A 94 10.04 -12.11 15.45
C TRP A 94 11.38 -12.38 14.76
N SER A 95 12.49 -11.79 15.19
CA SER A 95 13.81 -12.06 14.61
C SER A 95 14.20 -13.54 14.68
N ASN A 96 13.61 -14.29 15.61
CA ASN A 96 13.81 -15.74 15.74
C ASN A 96 13.22 -16.52 14.55
N ALA A 97 12.31 -15.92 13.78
CA ALA A 97 11.73 -16.53 12.58
C ALA A 97 12.55 -16.22 11.30
N LYS A 98 13.69 -15.53 11.41
CA LYS A 98 14.49 -15.10 10.26
C LYS A 98 14.86 -16.25 9.32
N ASP A 99 15.36 -17.35 9.87
CA ASP A 99 15.80 -18.50 9.07
C ASP A 99 14.62 -19.21 8.42
N LEU A 100 13.49 -19.32 9.15
CA LEU A 100 12.24 -19.84 8.60
C LEU A 100 11.77 -19.00 7.41
N LEU A 101 11.71 -17.68 7.56
CA LEU A 101 11.30 -16.78 6.47
C LEU A 101 12.26 -16.86 5.28
N GLN A 102 13.57 -17.00 5.52
CA GLN A 102 14.54 -17.20 4.44
C GLN A 102 14.27 -18.49 3.66
N SER A 103 14.01 -19.60 4.35
CA SER A 103 13.66 -20.87 3.69
C SER A 103 12.37 -20.78 2.88
N LYS A 104 11.41 -19.96 3.34
CA LYS A 104 10.14 -19.74 2.62
C LYS A 104 10.36 -18.95 1.34
N ARG A 105 11.21 -17.92 1.35
CA ARG A 105 11.58 -17.16 0.14
C ARG A 105 12.15 -18.07 -0.94
N THR A 106 13.14 -18.91 -0.61
CA THR A 106 13.71 -19.87 -1.59
C THR A 106 12.69 -20.85 -2.20
N LYS A 107 11.53 -21.04 -1.56
CA LYS A 107 10.47 -21.93 -2.04
C LYS A 107 9.36 -21.20 -2.81
N LEU A 108 9.12 -19.93 -2.50
CA LEU A 108 7.94 -19.18 -2.92
C LEU A 108 8.27 -18.01 -3.86
N ASP A 109 9.50 -17.50 -3.80
CA ASP A 109 10.10 -16.51 -4.70
C ASP A 109 11.02 -17.26 -5.68
#